data_AF-A0A6I9PLQ6-F1
#
_entry.id   AF-A0A6I9PLQ6-F1
#
_cell.length_a   1.000
_cell.length_b   1.000
_cell.length_c   1.000
_cell.angle_alpha   90.00
_cell.angle_beta   90.00
_cell.angle_gamma   90.00
#
_symmetry.space_group_name_H-M   'P 1'
#
loop_
_entity.id
_entity.type
_entity.pdbx_description
1 polymer ?
#
loop_
_entity_poly.entity_id
_entity_poly.type
_entity_poly.pdbx_seq_one_letter_code
_entity_poly.pdbx_strand_id
1 'polypeptide(L)'
;LQILTELEHSGVGRNKEQSARMLGHLVSNAPRLIRPYMEPILKALILKLKDPDPNPGVVISVLATIGELAQVSGLEMRKWMDELFPIIMDMLQDSSSLAKRQVALWTLGQQVASTGYVVEPYRKYPSLLEVLLNFLKTEQNQGIRREVCTFHFPEVFSVAT
;
A
#
# COMPACT_ATOMS: atom_id res chain seq x y z
N LEU A 1 8.61 7.87 17.48
CA LEU A 1 7.48 8.82 17.48
C LEU A 1 7.80 10.16 16.83
N GLN A 2 9.05 10.63 16.84
CA GLN A 2 9.48 11.84 16.13
C GLN A 2 9.19 11.82 14.60
N ILE A 3 9.31 10.65 13.96
CA ILE A 3 8.98 10.45 12.53
C ILE A 3 7.49 10.74 12.24
N LEU A 4 6.58 10.36 13.15
CA LEU A 4 5.14 10.64 13.00
C LEU A 4 4.88 12.15 13.17
N THR A 5 5.57 12.81 14.11
CA THR A 5 5.47 14.26 14.31
C THR A 5 5.97 15.04 13.10
N GLU A 6 7.07 14.62 12.46
CA GLU A 6 7.57 15.24 11.22
C GLU A 6 6.62 15.04 10.04
N LEU A 7 5.97 13.88 9.97
CA LEU A 7 5.01 13.57 8.92
C LEU A 7 3.71 14.38 9.09
N GLU A 8 3.33 14.66 10.34
CA GLU A 8 2.20 15.51 10.70
C GLU A 8 2.49 17.02 10.54
N HIS A 9 3.64 17.50 11.03
CA HIS A 9 3.91 18.94 11.24
C HIS A 9 4.95 19.56 10.31
N SER A 10 5.67 18.81 9.47
CA SER A 10 6.64 19.45 8.57
C SER A 10 5.92 20.22 7.46
N GLY A 11 6.24 21.51 7.29
CA GLY A 11 5.71 22.33 6.20
C GLY A 11 6.31 22.00 4.82
N VAL A 12 7.32 21.13 4.78
CA VAL A 12 8.11 20.81 3.58
C VAL A 12 7.74 19.42 3.07
N GLY A 13 7.13 19.34 1.89
CA GLY A 13 6.70 18.06 1.29
C GLY A 13 7.83 17.04 1.12
N ARG A 14 9.06 17.49 0.86
CA ARG A 14 10.24 16.61 0.75
C ARG A 14 10.60 15.92 2.07
N ASN A 15 10.41 16.60 3.21
CA ASN A 15 10.65 16.00 4.52
C ASN A 15 9.59 14.94 4.81
N LYS A 16 8.31 15.23 4.53
CA LYS A 16 7.22 14.23 4.66
C LYS A 16 7.50 12.97 3.85
N GLU A 17 7.99 13.14 2.61
CA GLU A 17 8.36 12.01 1.74
C GLU A 17 9.47 11.17 2.37
N GLN A 18 10.55 11.80 2.83
CA GLN A 18 11.67 11.08 3.45
C GLN A 18 11.27 10.41 4.78
N SER A 19 10.48 11.09 5.62
CA SER A 19 9.96 10.51 6.85
C SER A 19 9.08 9.30 6.57
N ALA A 20 8.23 9.34 5.53
CA ALA A 20 7.43 8.19 5.10
C ALA A 20 8.32 7.02 4.63
N ARG A 21 9.33 7.28 3.79
CA ARG A 21 10.28 6.22 3.35
C ARG A 21 11.06 5.61 4.50
N MET A 22 11.56 6.42 5.43
CA MET A 22 12.23 5.92 6.63
C MET A 22 11.29 5.07 7.48
N LEU A 23 10.01 5.46 7.57
CA LEU A 23 9.02 4.67 8.28
C LEU A 23 8.80 3.30 7.62
N GLY A 24 8.70 3.24 6.29
CA GLY A 24 8.70 1.98 5.53
C GLY A 24 9.88 1.10 5.91
N HIS A 25 11.10 1.60 5.75
CA HIS A 25 12.30 0.84 6.12
C HIS A 25 12.29 0.36 7.59
N LEU A 26 11.79 1.16 8.53
CA LEU A 26 11.66 0.76 9.92
C LEU A 26 10.61 -0.36 10.10
N VAL A 27 9.49 -0.29 9.40
CA VAL A 27 8.44 -1.33 9.37
C VAL A 27 9.02 -2.64 8.88
N SER A 28 9.74 -2.63 7.77
CA SER A 28 10.36 -3.84 7.19
C SER A 28 11.49 -4.43 8.05
N ASN A 29 12.34 -3.59 8.66
CA ASN A 29 13.51 -4.07 9.40
C ASN A 29 13.23 -4.38 10.88
N ALA A 30 12.21 -3.78 11.48
CA ALA A 30 11.90 -3.94 12.92
C ALA A 30 10.43 -4.31 13.19
N PRO A 31 9.91 -5.42 12.62
CA PRO A 31 8.49 -5.78 12.72
C PRO A 31 8.01 -5.99 14.16
N ARG A 32 8.88 -6.50 15.05
CA ARG A 32 8.56 -6.71 16.47
C ARG A 32 8.31 -5.42 17.23
N LEU A 33 9.01 -4.34 16.88
CA LEU A 33 8.87 -3.02 17.49
C LEU A 33 7.59 -2.33 16.99
N ILE A 34 7.21 -2.59 15.74
CA ILE A 34 6.15 -1.86 15.04
C ILE A 34 4.75 -2.42 15.34
N ARG A 35 4.62 -3.73 15.59
CA ARG A 35 3.34 -4.37 15.93
C ARG A 35 2.47 -3.61 16.96
N PRO A 36 2.98 -3.17 18.13
CA PRO A 36 2.18 -2.42 19.10
C PRO A 36 1.79 -1.01 18.63
N TYR A 37 2.49 -0.46 17.64
CA TYR A 37 2.23 0.88 17.07
C TYR A 37 1.56 0.83 15.69
N MET A 38 1.08 -0.34 15.26
CA MET A 38 0.49 -0.53 13.93
C MET A 38 -0.71 0.39 13.69
N GLU A 39 -1.70 0.36 14.59
CA GLU A 39 -2.90 1.19 14.45
C GLU A 39 -2.62 2.70 14.38
N PRO A 40 -1.83 3.31 15.30
CA PRO A 40 -1.54 4.73 15.21
C PRO A 40 -0.72 5.09 13.97
N ILE A 41 0.22 4.23 13.55
CA ILE A 41 0.97 4.43 12.29
C ILE A 41 0.00 4.42 11.10
N LEU A 42 -0.87 3.42 11.03
CA LEU A 42 -1.80 3.27 9.91
C LEU A 42 -2.79 4.43 9.84
N LYS A 43 -3.35 4.86 10.97
CA LYS A 43 -4.24 6.03 11.04
C LYS A 43 -3.56 7.29 10.53
N ALA A 44 -2.31 7.54 10.92
CA ALA A 44 -1.54 8.69 10.45
C ALA A 44 -1.28 8.62 8.93
N LEU A 45 -0.98 7.44 8.39
CA LEU A 45 -0.77 7.23 6.96
C LEU A 45 -2.07 7.43 6.15
N ILE A 46 -3.21 6.90 6.64
CA ILE A 46 -4.52 7.08 6.00
C ILE A 46 -4.92 8.55 5.98
N LEU A 47 -4.73 9.27 7.09
CA LEU A 47 -5.04 10.70 7.16
C LEU A 47 -4.27 11.49 6.09
N LYS A 48 -3.02 11.09 5.80
CA LYS A 48 -2.18 11.72 4.79
C LYS A 48 -2.56 11.37 3.35
N LEU A 49 -3.15 10.20 3.13
CA LEU A 49 -3.72 9.86 1.82
C LEU A 49 -5.03 10.61 1.54
N LYS A 50 -5.74 11.05 2.59
CA LYS A 50 -6.96 11.85 2.51
C LYS A 50 -6.72 13.36 2.42
N ASP A 51 -5.47 13.82 2.54
CA ASP A 51 -5.13 15.24 2.38
C ASP A 51 -5.42 15.67 0.91
N PRO A 52 -6.00 16.87 0.66
CA PRO A 52 -6.45 17.29 -0.66
C PRO A 52 -5.34 17.71 -1.64
N ASP A 53 -4.14 18.05 -1.16
CA ASP A 53 -2.97 18.40 -1.99
C ASP A 53 -1.66 17.69 -1.55
N PRO A 54 -1.60 16.35 -1.62
CA PRO A 54 -0.39 15.64 -1.26
C PRO A 54 0.55 15.59 -2.47
N ASN A 55 1.78 16.05 -2.26
CA ASN A 55 2.85 15.91 -3.27
C ASN A 55 2.94 14.43 -3.71
N PRO A 56 2.95 14.12 -5.02
CA PRO A 56 2.90 12.75 -5.52
C PRO A 56 4.00 11.85 -4.93
N GLY A 57 5.20 12.38 -4.62
CA GLY A 57 6.26 11.63 -3.96
C GLY A 57 5.91 11.17 -2.55
N VAL A 58 5.17 12.00 -1.80
CA VAL A 58 4.67 11.67 -0.45
C VAL A 58 3.63 10.57 -0.55
N VAL A 59 2.65 10.70 -1.46
CA VAL A 59 1.60 9.68 -1.67
C VAL A 59 2.21 8.32 -1.99
N ILE A 60 3.17 8.28 -2.92
CA ILE A 60 3.87 7.06 -3.32
C ILE A 60 4.58 6.43 -2.12
N SER A 61 5.31 7.24 -1.33
CA SER A 61 6.07 6.74 -0.19
C SER A 61 5.17 6.26 0.96
N VAL A 62 4.04 6.94 1.17
CA VAL A 62 3.01 6.55 2.15
C VAL A 62 2.34 5.24 1.73
N LEU A 63 1.93 5.10 0.47
CA LEU A 63 1.37 3.84 -0.05
C LEU A 63 2.35 2.68 0.10
N ALA A 64 3.61 2.87 -0.30
CA ALA A 64 4.64 1.85 -0.15
C ALA A 64 4.79 1.40 1.32
N THR A 65 4.79 2.36 2.25
CA THR A 65 4.85 2.08 3.69
C THR A 65 3.63 1.30 4.18
N ILE A 66 2.44 1.59 3.69
CA ILE A 66 1.23 0.82 4.00
C ILE A 66 1.34 -0.62 3.48
N GLY A 67 1.90 -0.82 2.29
CA GLY A 67 2.14 -2.16 1.73
C GLY A 67 3.11 -2.98 2.58
N GLU A 68 4.21 -2.38 3.03
CA GLU A 68 5.14 -3.01 3.97
C GLU A 68 4.47 -3.29 5.33
N LEU A 69 3.64 -2.37 5.83
CA LEU A 69 2.90 -2.56 7.07
C LEU A 69 1.88 -3.69 6.98
N ALA A 70 1.23 -3.86 5.83
CA ALA A 70 0.31 -4.97 5.58
C ALA A 70 1.03 -6.31 5.69
N GLN A 71 2.26 -6.40 5.16
CA GLN A 71 3.09 -7.60 5.24
C GLN A 71 3.47 -7.98 6.68
N VAL A 72 3.75 -6.98 7.53
CA VAL A 72 4.11 -7.20 8.94
C VAL A 72 2.89 -7.55 9.81
N SER A 73 1.73 -6.95 9.48
CA SER A 73 0.52 -6.99 10.30
C SER A 73 -0.41 -8.15 9.96
N GLY A 74 -0.35 -8.69 8.74
CA GLY A 74 -1.13 -9.84 8.30
C GLY A 74 -2.63 -9.66 8.55
N LEU A 75 -3.22 -10.54 9.35
CA LEU A 75 -4.66 -10.57 9.63
C LEU A 75 -5.19 -9.34 10.37
N GLU A 76 -4.38 -8.64 11.16
CA GLU A 76 -4.82 -7.41 11.86
C GLU A 76 -5.16 -6.28 10.87
N MET A 77 -4.58 -6.32 9.67
CA MET A 77 -4.87 -5.36 8.61
C MET A 77 -6.29 -5.54 8.02
N ARG A 78 -6.96 -6.67 8.31
CA ARG A 78 -8.26 -7.00 7.72
C ARG A 78 -9.36 -6.01 8.07
N LYS A 79 -9.34 -5.46 9.29
CA LYS A 79 -10.30 -4.46 9.75
C LYS A 79 -10.19 -3.13 8.99
N TRP A 80 -9.01 -2.86 8.43
CA TRP A 80 -8.69 -1.61 7.73
C TRP A 80 -8.87 -1.71 6.22
N MET A 81 -9.06 -2.92 5.67
CA MET A 81 -9.27 -3.09 4.24
C MET A 81 -10.51 -2.36 3.74
N ASP A 82 -11.61 -2.35 4.49
CA ASP A 82 -12.83 -1.63 4.07
C ASP A 82 -12.60 -0.11 3.91
N GLU A 83 -11.61 0.45 4.62
CA GLU A 83 -11.25 1.87 4.51
C GLU A 83 -10.14 2.14 3.48
N LEU A 84 -9.15 1.24 3.38
CA LEU A 84 -8.01 1.40 2.46
C LEU A 84 -8.36 1.04 1.02
N PHE A 85 -9.23 0.06 0.81
CA PHE A 85 -9.56 -0.44 -0.51
C PHE A 85 -10.17 0.63 -1.44
N PRO A 86 -11.15 1.45 -1.00
CA PRO A 86 -11.65 2.56 -1.82
C PRO A 86 -10.56 3.57 -2.20
N ILE A 87 -9.66 3.89 -1.26
CA ILE A 87 -8.57 4.87 -1.47
C ILE A 87 -7.60 4.35 -2.53
N ILE A 88 -7.20 3.08 -2.42
CA ILE A 88 -6.28 2.46 -3.38
C ILE A 88 -6.94 2.33 -4.76
N MET A 89 -8.23 2.01 -4.82
CA MET A 89 -8.99 1.95 -6.07
C MET A 89 -9.07 3.31 -6.78
N ASP A 90 -9.31 4.38 -6.02
CA ASP A 90 -9.29 5.75 -6.56
C ASP A 90 -7.90 6.09 -7.14
N MET A 91 -6.83 5.76 -6.41
CA MET A 91 -5.45 5.97 -6.88
C MET A 91 -5.03 5.07 -8.05
N LEU A 92 -5.67 3.91 -8.24
CA LEU A 92 -5.47 3.05 -9.41
C LEU A 92 -6.14 3.62 -10.67
N GLN A 93 -7.28 4.28 -10.50
CA GLN A 93 -8.01 4.94 -11.58
C GLN A 93 -7.42 6.32 -11.92
N ASP A 94 -6.62 6.90 -11.03
CA ASP A 94 -5.91 8.16 -11.25
C ASP A 94 -4.89 8.06 -12.40
N SER A 95 -5.23 8.63 -13.55
CA SER A 95 -4.40 8.65 -14.76
C SER A 95 -3.27 9.68 -14.70
N SER A 96 -3.19 10.51 -13.66
CA SER A 96 -2.20 11.60 -13.55
C SER A 96 -0.76 11.10 -13.37
N SER A 97 -0.55 9.92 -12.77
CA SER A 97 0.78 9.40 -12.47
C SER A 97 0.86 7.87 -12.61
N LEU A 98 1.68 7.40 -13.54
CA LEU A 98 2.01 5.99 -13.71
C LEU A 98 2.65 5.38 -12.44
N ALA A 99 3.59 6.11 -11.82
CA ALA A 99 4.28 5.63 -10.61
C ALA A 99 3.33 5.46 -9.42
N LYS A 100 2.35 6.36 -9.26
CA LYS A 100 1.31 6.24 -8.22
C LYS A 100 0.46 4.99 -8.45
N ARG A 101 0.01 4.77 -9.69
CA ARG A 101 -0.76 3.58 -10.07
C ARG A 101 -0.01 2.28 -9.82
N GLN A 102 1.27 2.23 -10.17
CA GLN A 102 2.10 1.05 -9.93
C GLN A 102 2.19 0.72 -8.44
N VAL A 103 2.52 1.71 -7.60
CA VAL A 103 2.67 1.46 -6.15
C VAL A 103 1.32 1.18 -5.50
N ALA A 104 0.23 1.78 -5.97
CA ALA A 104 -1.12 1.44 -5.54
C ALA A 104 -1.45 -0.03 -5.84
N LEU A 105 -1.12 -0.52 -7.04
CA LEU A 105 -1.33 -1.92 -7.44
C LEU A 105 -0.50 -2.88 -6.58
N TRP A 106 0.78 -2.56 -6.39
CA TRP A 106 1.67 -3.32 -5.53
C TRP A 106 1.14 -3.39 -4.08
N THR A 107 0.70 -2.25 -3.54
CA THR A 107 0.14 -2.16 -2.18
C THR A 107 -1.12 -3.01 -2.02
N LEU A 108 -2.03 -2.98 -3.02
CA LEU A 108 -3.22 -3.83 -3.04
C LEU A 108 -2.84 -5.31 -3.02
N GLY A 109 -1.81 -5.69 -3.77
CA GLY A 109 -1.29 -7.05 -3.76
C GLY A 109 -0.74 -7.49 -2.42
N GLN A 110 0.07 -6.64 -1.79
CA GLN A 110 0.58 -6.92 -0.46
C GLN A 110 -0.54 -7.08 0.57
N GLN A 111 -1.58 -6.24 0.49
CA GLN A 111 -2.74 -6.37 1.36
C GLN A 111 -3.49 -7.69 1.14
N VAL A 112 -3.85 -8.02 -0.09
CA VAL A 112 -4.59 -9.25 -0.42
C VAL A 112 -3.78 -10.50 -0.06
N ALA A 113 -2.48 -10.51 -0.38
CA ALA A 113 -1.58 -11.62 -0.07
C ALA A 113 -1.39 -11.81 1.45
N SER A 114 -1.26 -10.70 2.20
CA SER A 114 -1.01 -10.78 3.65
C SER A 114 -2.27 -11.07 4.46
N THR A 115 -3.45 -10.75 3.93
CA THR A 115 -4.73 -10.88 4.64
C THR A 115 -5.57 -12.08 4.18
N GLY A 116 -5.22 -12.68 3.03
CA GLY A 116 -5.99 -13.76 2.41
C GLY A 116 -7.35 -13.31 1.84
N TYR A 117 -7.53 -12.01 1.59
CA TYR A 117 -8.79 -11.41 1.16
C TYR A 117 -9.00 -11.54 -0.35
N VAL A 118 -9.02 -12.77 -0.87
CA VAL A 118 -8.97 -13.02 -2.32
C VAL A 118 -10.35 -12.96 -2.98
N VAL A 119 -11.43 -13.34 -2.28
CA VAL A 119 -12.76 -13.52 -2.89
C VAL A 119 -13.69 -12.31 -2.66
N GLU A 120 -13.65 -11.74 -1.46
CA GLU A 120 -14.51 -10.61 -1.06
C GLU A 120 -14.31 -9.32 -1.87
N PRO A 121 -13.09 -8.93 -2.31
CA PRO A 121 -12.93 -7.71 -3.08
C PRO A 121 -13.51 -7.82 -4.49
N TYR A 122 -13.51 -9.00 -5.13
CA TYR A 122 -14.20 -9.18 -6.42
C TYR A 122 -15.71 -9.06 -6.31
N ARG A 123 -16.28 -9.39 -5.14
CA ARG A 123 -17.72 -9.20 -4.88
C ARG A 123 -18.08 -7.74 -4.63
N LYS A 124 -17.24 -7.00 -3.90
CA LYS A 124 -17.47 -5.58 -3.57
C LYS A 124 -17.11 -4.63 -4.71
N TYR A 125 -16.08 -4.97 -5.50
CA TYR A 125 -15.52 -4.12 -6.54
C TYR A 125 -15.33 -4.91 -7.84
N PRO A 126 -16.40 -5.12 -8.63
CA PRO A 126 -16.31 -5.86 -9.90
C PRO A 126 -15.39 -5.18 -10.92
N SER A 127 -15.21 -3.85 -10.82
CA SER A 127 -14.29 -3.06 -11.64
C SER A 127 -12.82 -3.41 -11.43
N LEU A 128 -12.45 -4.08 -10.34
CA LEU A 128 -11.08 -4.47 -10.05
C LEU A 128 -10.51 -5.38 -11.15
N LEU A 129 -11.30 -6.34 -11.64
CA LEU A 129 -10.87 -7.27 -12.67
C LEU A 129 -10.54 -6.54 -13.98
N GLU A 130 -11.38 -5.59 -14.37
CA GLU A 130 -11.15 -4.78 -15.57
C GLU A 130 -9.90 -3.91 -15.44
N VAL A 131 -9.69 -3.30 -14.26
CA VAL A 131 -8.49 -2.50 -13.97
C VAL A 131 -7.23 -3.37 -14.06
N LEU A 132 -7.22 -4.55 -13.43
CA LEU A 132 -6.11 -5.50 -13.49
C LEU A 132 -5.82 -5.99 -14.93
N LEU A 133 -6.87 -6.31 -15.69
CA LEU A 133 -6.74 -6.70 -17.10
C LEU A 133 -6.21 -5.56 -17.96
N ASN A 134 -6.62 -4.32 -17.69
CA ASN A 134 -6.07 -3.14 -18.35
C ASN A 134 -4.59 -2.99 -18.01
N PHE A 135 -4.15 -3.14 -16.77
CA PHE A 135 -2.72 -3.15 -16.45
C PHE A 135 -1.97 -4.25 -17.21
N LEU A 136 -2.49 -5.47 -17.27
CA LEU A 136 -1.84 -6.55 -18.03
C LEU A 136 -1.74 -6.28 -19.54
N LYS A 137 -2.73 -5.60 -20.12
CA LYS A 137 -2.76 -5.28 -21.57
C LYS A 137 -1.95 -4.04 -21.93
N THR A 138 -1.88 -3.05 -21.04
CA THR A 138 -1.34 -1.72 -21.35
C THR A 138 0.13 -1.58 -20.95
N GLU A 139 0.64 -2.44 -20.05
CA GLU A 139 1.90 -2.20 -19.37
C GLU A 139 3.10 -2.94 -20.01
N GLN A 140 4.03 -2.18 -20.60
CA GLN A 140 5.28 -2.67 -21.19
C GLN A 140 6.45 -2.79 -20.19
N ASN A 141 6.25 -2.41 -18.93
CA ASN A 141 7.33 -2.28 -17.95
C ASN A 141 7.63 -3.60 -17.23
N GLN A 142 8.84 -4.14 -17.40
CA GLN A 142 9.27 -5.41 -16.78
C GLN A 142 9.26 -5.37 -15.24
N GLY A 143 9.34 -4.19 -14.62
CA GLY A 143 9.24 -4.03 -13.17
C GLY A 143 7.84 -4.36 -12.63
N ILE A 144 6.80 -3.92 -13.32
CA ILE A 144 5.40 -4.21 -12.99
C ILE A 144 5.11 -5.71 -13.22
N ARG A 145 5.69 -6.32 -14.26
CA ARG A 145 5.62 -7.77 -14.47
C ARG A 145 6.24 -8.57 -13.32
N ARG A 146 7.35 -8.11 -12.73
CA ARG A 146 7.95 -8.79 -11.56
C ARG A 146 7.07 -8.66 -10.33
N GLU A 147 6.46 -7.50 -10.09
CA GLU A 147 5.53 -7.31 -8.97
C GLU A 147 4.24 -8.14 -9.13
N VAL A 148 3.70 -8.23 -10.35
CA VAL A 148 2.57 -9.13 -10.68
C VAL A 148 2.98 -10.61 -10.58
N CYS A 149 4.21 -10.99 -10.91
CA CYS A 149 4.70 -12.35 -10.67
C CYS A 149 4.84 -12.66 -9.17
N THR A 150 5.22 -11.70 -8.33
CA THR A 150 5.17 -11.84 -6.86
C THR A 150 3.74 -12.02 -6.36
N PHE A 151 2.75 -11.37 -7.00
CA PHE A 151 1.32 -11.55 -6.76
C PHE A 151 0.83 -12.99 -7.07
N HIS A 152 1.50 -13.68 -8.00
CA HIS A 152 1.15 -15.06 -8.39
C HIS A 152 1.88 -16.13 -7.55
N PHE A 153 2.96 -15.78 -6.86
CA PHE A 153 3.76 -16.70 -6.03
C PHE A 153 3.54 -16.71 -4.50
N PRO A 154 2.52 -16.06 -3.86
CA PRO A 154 2.28 -16.29 -2.43
C PRO A 154 1.70 -17.70 -2.17
N GLU A 155 1.08 -18.34 -3.18
CA GLU A 155 0.49 -19.68 -3.00
C GLU A 155 1.51 -20.77 -2.70
N VAL A 156 2.79 -20.62 -3.06
CA VAL A 156 3.80 -21.67 -2.81
C VAL A 156 4.30 -21.66 -1.36
N PHE A 157 4.14 -20.56 -0.61
CA PHE A 157 4.58 -20.48 0.80
C PHE A 157 3.46 -20.79 1.80
N SER A 158 2.18 -20.69 1.42
CA SER A 158 1.05 -20.93 2.33
C SER A 158 0.63 -22.41 2.46
N VAL A 159 1.16 -23.31 1.62
CA VAL A 159 0.88 -24.76 1.71
C VAL A 159 2.02 -25.55 2.38
N ALA A 160 2.99 -24.84 3.00
CA ALA A 160 4.15 -25.44 3.67
C ALA A 160 4.22 -25.10 5.18
N THR A 161 3.09 -25.10 5.88
CA THR A 161 3.02 -25.26 7.35
C THR A 161 1.67 -25.88 7.70
#